data_AF-A0AAV3HMB7-F1
#
_entry.id   AF-A0AAV3HMB7-F1
#
_cell.length_a   1.000
_cell.length_b   1.000
_cell.length_c   1.000
_cell.angle_alpha   90.00
_cell.angle_beta   90.00
_cell.angle_gamma   90.00
#
_symmetry.space_group_name_H-M   'P 1'
#
loop_
_entity.id
_entity.type
_entity.pdbx_description
1 polymer ?
#
loop_
_entity_poly.entity_id
_entity_poly.type
_entity_poly.pdbx_seq_one_letter_code
_entity_poly.pdbx_strand_id
1 'polypeptide(L)'
;MCRRRGAIVASVPLNGIRIIQGEDALKLYQFNTNTAKHFFCGECGIYTHHQRRSNPSEYGYNVGCLEGVNPYELGEIEVMDGVNHPSDR
;
A
#
# COMPACT_ATOMS: atom_id res chain seq x y z
N MET A 1 -5.30 9.07 6.01
CA MET A 1 -4.72 7.72 6.28
C MET A 1 -3.33 7.59 5.65
N CYS A 2 -3.17 7.84 4.35
CA CYS A 2 -1.90 7.65 3.64
C CYS A 2 -0.72 8.42 4.26
N ARG A 3 -0.92 9.69 4.66
CA ARG A 3 0.11 10.48 5.37
C ARG A 3 0.60 9.82 6.66
N ARG A 4 -0.29 9.16 7.42
CA ARG A 4 0.07 8.49 8.69
C ARG A 4 0.86 7.20 8.46
N ARG A 5 0.66 6.54 7.32
CA ARG A 5 1.35 5.31 6.94
C ARG A 5 2.78 5.57 6.47
N GLY A 6 3.02 6.68 5.76
CA GLY A 6 4.37 7.14 5.41
C GLY A 6 5.18 6.22 4.49
N ALA A 7 4.54 5.26 3.81
CA ALA A 7 5.21 4.33 2.92
C ALA A 7 5.35 4.89 1.50
N ILE A 8 6.48 4.62 0.86
CA ILE A 8 6.66 4.82 -0.58
C ILE A 8 5.98 3.65 -1.29
N VAL A 9 5.11 3.96 -2.25
CA VAL A 9 4.24 2.96 -2.89
C VAL A 9 4.35 3.01 -4.40
N ALA A 10 4.61 1.85 -5.00
CA ALA A 10 4.52 1.64 -6.44
C ALA A 10 3.26 0.84 -6.82
N SER A 11 2.83 0.94 -8.08
CA SER A 11 1.65 0.25 -8.63
C SER A 11 2.01 -1.04 -9.37
N VAL A 12 1.13 -2.03 -9.29
CA VAL A 12 1.09 -3.21 -10.17
C VAL A 12 -0.37 -3.62 -10.42
N PRO A 13 -0.67 -4.34 -11.53
CA PRO A 13 -1.97 -4.96 -11.72
C PRO A 13 -2.27 -6.01 -10.62
N LEU A 14 -3.54 -6.43 -10.50
CA LEU A 14 -3.94 -7.41 -9.48
C LEU A 14 -3.15 -8.74 -9.52
N ASN A 15 -2.71 -9.17 -10.70
CA ASN A 15 -1.89 -10.38 -10.87
C ASN A 15 -0.39 -10.15 -10.64
N GLY A 16 0.03 -8.91 -10.34
CA GLY A 16 1.43 -8.56 -10.08
C GLY A 16 1.91 -8.86 -8.66
N ILE A 17 1.01 -9.25 -7.75
CA ILE A 17 1.34 -9.70 -6.39
C ILE A 17 0.79 -11.11 -6.19
N ARG A 18 1.63 -11.99 -5.65
CA ARG A 18 1.22 -13.30 -5.15
C ARG A 18 1.72 -13.47 -3.73
N ILE A 19 0.82 -13.79 -2.80
CA ILE A 19 1.18 -14.11 -1.42
C ILE A 19 1.74 -15.53 -1.40
N ILE A 20 3.01 -15.67 -0.98
CA ILE A 20 3.69 -16.97 -0.93
C ILE A 20 3.49 -17.62 0.44
N GLN A 21 3.41 -16.81 1.51
CA GLN A 21 3.24 -17.25 2.89
C GLN A 21 2.65 -16.12 3.76
N GLY A 22 2.11 -16.46 4.93
CA GLY A 22 1.68 -15.51 5.96
C GLY A 22 0.37 -14.77 5.64
N GLU A 23 -0.47 -15.31 4.77
CA GLU A 23 -1.78 -14.73 4.43
C GLU A 23 -2.71 -14.64 5.66
N ASP A 24 -2.64 -15.62 6.54
CA ASP A 24 -3.37 -15.71 7.81
C ASP A 24 -2.95 -14.63 8.82
N ALA A 25 -1.70 -14.17 8.74
CA ALA A 25 -1.17 -13.08 9.56
C ALA A 25 -1.56 -11.70 9.01
N LEU A 26 -2.02 -11.58 7.75
CA LEU A 26 -2.42 -10.30 7.19
C LEU A 26 -3.74 -9.82 7.80
N LYS A 27 -3.78 -8.54 8.17
CA LYS A 27 -4.98 -7.85 8.62
C LYS A 27 -5.46 -6.87 7.55
N LEU A 28 -6.77 -6.86 7.33
CA LEU A 28 -7.44 -5.95 6.42
C LEU A 28 -7.96 -4.74 7.18
N TYR A 29 -7.62 -3.55 6.70
CA TYR A 29 -8.19 -2.28 7.14
C TYR A 29 -8.89 -1.58 5.97
N GLN A 30 -10.15 -1.18 6.20
CA GLN A 30 -10.98 -0.42 5.28
C GLN A 30 -11.56 0.78 6.03
N PHE A 31 -11.71 1.90 5.32
CA PHE A 31 -12.29 3.11 5.87
C PHE A 31 -12.98 3.93 4.76
N ASN A 32 -13.74 4.95 5.16
CA ASN A 32 -14.50 5.81 4.26
C ASN A 32 -15.44 5.00 3.35
N THR A 33 -15.19 4.95 2.03
CA THR A 33 -16.03 4.21 1.07
C THR A 33 -15.84 2.69 1.12
N ASN A 34 -14.91 2.20 1.94
CA ASN A 34 -14.51 0.79 2.02
C ASN A 34 -14.05 0.18 0.68
N THR A 35 -13.74 1.00 -0.34
CA THR A 35 -13.29 0.52 -1.65
C THR A 35 -11.84 0.06 -1.61
N ALA A 36 -10.96 0.86 -1.00
CA ALA A 36 -9.56 0.46 -0.83
C ALA A 36 -9.45 -0.61 0.26
N LYS A 37 -8.65 -1.64 0.00
CA LYS A 37 -8.38 -2.73 0.95
C LYS A 37 -6.92 -2.66 1.38
N HIS A 38 -6.65 -2.17 2.58
CA HIS A 38 -5.28 -2.01 3.08
C HIS A 38 -4.83 -3.22 3.90
N PHE A 39 -3.75 -3.87 3.47
CA PHE A 39 -3.19 -5.03 4.16
C PHE A 39 -1.90 -4.67 4.90
N PHE A 40 -1.77 -5.19 6.12
CA PHE A 40 -0.56 -5.08 6.94
C PHE A 40 -0.39 -6.37 7.75
N CYS A 41 0.85 -6.66 8.15
CA CYS A 41 1.13 -7.80 9.03
C CYS A 41 0.56 -7.53 10.43
N GLY A 42 -0.28 -8.43 10.93
CA GLY A 42 -0.85 -8.35 12.28
C GLY A 42 0.18 -8.48 13.40
N GLU A 43 1.32 -9.13 13.12
CA GLU A 43 2.36 -9.39 14.13
C GLU A 43 3.35 -8.22 14.24
N CYS A 44 3.90 -7.74 13.13
CA CYS A 44 4.91 -6.67 13.14
C CYS A 44 4.37 -5.29 12.74
N GLY A 45 3.11 -5.19 12.30
CA GLY A 45 2.47 -3.92 11.91
C GLY A 45 2.91 -3.37 10.54
N ILE A 46 3.84 -4.03 9.84
CA ILE A 46 4.35 -3.55 8.56
C ILE A 46 3.26 -3.61 7.49
N TYR A 47 3.02 -2.45 6.86
CA TYR A 47 2.16 -2.33 5.69
C TYR A 47 2.82 -2.99 4.48
N THR A 48 2.12 -3.95 3.86
CA THR A 48 2.63 -4.71 2.70
C THR A 48 2.10 -4.15 1.41
N HIS A 49 0.77 -4.14 1.23
CA HIS A 49 0.12 -3.72 0.00
C HIS A 49 -1.34 -3.29 0.26
N HIS A 50 -1.96 -2.65 -0.71
CA HIS A 50 -3.39 -2.35 -0.69
C HIS A 50 -4.01 -2.34 -2.07
N GLN A 51 -5.25 -2.81 -2.20
CA GLN A 51 -6.03 -2.58 -3.41
C GLN A 51 -6.42 -1.11 -3.46
N ARG A 52 -6.14 -0.42 -4.58
CA ARG A 52 -6.33 1.03 -4.69
C ARG A 52 -7.82 1.37 -4.83
N ARG A 53 -8.21 2.52 -4.28
CA ARG A 53 -9.55 3.09 -4.54
C ARG A 53 -9.63 3.77 -5.90
N SER A 54 -8.58 4.51 -6.30
CA SER A 54 -8.53 5.22 -7.59
C SER A 54 -8.57 4.29 -8.79
N ASN A 55 -7.96 3.10 -8.68
CA ASN A 55 -8.01 2.04 -9.67
C ASN A 55 -8.16 0.67 -8.98
N PRO A 56 -9.38 0.12 -8.86
CA PRO A 56 -9.60 -1.18 -8.23
C PRO A 56 -8.90 -2.36 -8.93
N SER A 57 -8.40 -2.17 -10.16
CA SER A 57 -7.63 -3.17 -10.90
C SER A 57 -6.12 -3.16 -10.58
N GLU A 58 -5.71 -2.36 -9.60
CA GLU A 58 -4.31 -2.25 -9.17
C GLU A 58 -4.14 -2.46 -7.66
N TYR A 59 -2.96 -3.01 -7.34
CA TYR A 59 -2.38 -2.91 -6.01
C TYR A 59 -1.37 -1.76 -5.96
N GLY A 60 -1.32 -1.09 -4.81
CA GLY A 60 -0.13 -0.37 -4.38
C GLY A 60 0.64 -1.21 -3.36
N TYR A 61 1.94 -1.41 -3.54
CA TYR A 61 2.79 -2.16 -2.60
C TYR A 61 3.88 -1.28 -1.97
N ASN A 62 4.30 -1.61 -0.76
CA ASN A 62 5.39 -0.93 -0.06
C ASN A 62 6.74 -1.32 -0.67
N VAL A 63 7.43 -0.37 -1.30
CA VAL A 63 8.74 -0.65 -1.94
C VAL A 63 9.81 -1.01 -0.91
N GLY A 64 9.68 -0.53 0.33
CA GLY A 64 10.61 -0.87 1.42
C GLY A 64 10.50 -2.32 1.92
N CYS A 65 9.50 -3.08 1.44
CA CYS A 65 9.41 -4.52 1.70
C CYS A 65 10.11 -5.37 0.65
N LEU A 66 10.66 -4.77 -0.42
CA LEU A 66 11.37 -5.51 -1.46
C LEU A 66 12.82 -5.79 -1.03
N GLU A 67 13.25 -7.03 -1.23
CA GLU A 67 14.64 -7.42 -1.02
C GLU A 67 15.57 -6.62 -1.94
N GLY A 68 16.67 -6.12 -1.37
CA GLY A 68 17.65 -5.30 -2.10
C GLY A 68 17.23 -3.86 -2.37
N VAL A 69 16.05 -3.42 -1.90
CA VAL A 69 15.61 -2.02 -2.02
C VAL A 69 15.85 -1.27 -0.71
N ASN A 70 16.73 -0.26 -0.76
CA ASN A 70 16.86 0.72 0.30
C ASN A 70 15.99 1.95 -0.03
N PRO A 71 14.88 2.21 0.69
CA PRO A 71 14.00 3.34 0.39
C PRO A 71 14.70 4.71 0.55
N TYR A 72 15.79 4.78 1.31
CA TYR A 72 16.57 6.01 1.51
C TYR A 72 17.48 6.34 0.32
N GLU A 73 17.69 5.41 -0.61
CA GLU A 73 18.52 5.59 -1.81
C GLU A 73 17.69 5.97 -3.05
N LEU A 74 16.35 6.05 -2.92
CA LEU A 74 15.46 6.35 -4.04
C LEU A 74 15.43 7.84 -4.46
N GLY A 75 16.13 8.71 -3.73
CA GLY A 75 16.19 10.14 -4.01
C GLY A 75 14.89 10.89 -3.66
N GLU A 76 14.63 11.99 -4.38
CA GLU A 76 13.42 12.78 -4.19
C GLU A 76 12.21 12.09 -4.84
N ILE A 77 11.12 11.96 -4.07
CA ILE A 77 9.88 11.34 -4.52
C ILE A 77 8.74 12.32 -4.32
N GLU A 78 7.90 12.48 -5.33
CA GLU A 78 6.69 13.29 -5.23
C GLU A 78 5.74 12.74 -4.16
N VAL A 79 5.28 13.65 -3.29
CA VAL A 79 4.34 13.31 -2.22
C VAL A 79 2.97 13.92 -2.52
N MET A 80 1.94 13.10 -2.36
CA MET A 80 0.57 13.62 -2.23
C MET A 80 0.31 14.04 -0.78
N ASP A 81 -0.67 14.93 -0.54
CA ASP A 81 -1.01 15.41 0.80
C ASP A 81 -1.41 14.28 1.79
N GLY A 82 -1.80 13.12 1.25
CA GLY A 82 -2.21 11.93 1.99
C GLY A 82 -3.51 12.10 2.78
N VAL A 83 -4.28 13.13 2.45
CA VAL A 83 -5.57 13.54 3.04
C VAL A 83 -6.68 13.49 1.99
N ASN A 84 -6.53 14.16 0.85
CA ASN A 84 -7.56 14.26 -0.17
C ASN A 84 -7.37 13.19 -1.26
N HIS A 85 -8.41 12.40 -1.53
CA HIS A 85 -8.34 11.42 -2.62
C HIS A 85 -8.79 12.06 -3.94
N PRO A 86 -8.17 11.75 -5.09
CA PRO A 86 -8.59 12.28 -6.40
C PRO A 86 -10.08 12.04 -6.71
N SER A 87 -10.61 10.89 -6.30
CA SER A 87 -12.03 10.52 -6.46
C SER A 87 -12.98 11.09 -5.38
N ASP A 88 -12.53 12.02 -4.52
CA ASP A 88 -13.42 12.75 -3.61
C ASP A 88 -14.02 14.02 -4.26
N ARG A 89 -13.62 14.33 -5.48
CA ARG A 89 -14.08 15.48 -6.28
C ARG A 89 -15.09 15.04 -7.34
#